data_AF-A0A3D3HF33-F1
#
_entry.id   AF-A0A3D3HF33-F1
#
_cell.length_a   1.000
_cell.length_b   1.000
_cell.length_c   1.000
_cell.angle_alpha   90.00
_cell.angle_beta   90.00
_cell.angle_gamma   90.00
#
_symmetry.space_group_name_H-M   'P 1'
#
loop_
_entity.id
_entity.type
_entity.pdbx_description
1 polymer ?
#
loop_
_entity_poly.entity_id
_entity_poly.type
_entity_poly.pdbx_seq_one_letter_code
_entity_poly.pdbx_strand_id
1 'polypeptide(L)'
;MRKEKVFTPPAGRSGNVSALPVSRTGGIYELSARKARSSSDISITEIQGRLRMAVYKNMWTYSLMILLMLSCCGTEPRQGGSLSQPLKPLIFTAEPAPEWTALMERTSGWFGADGIFSIPLDGSEERQAEGKKTLFIFSDTYIGEVKDGVPQPGNVMVNNSIALMRGTMPDRDSVQFEFNRDPNGNPVSYFVPDNENSMEGEYFWLGDGFVNRAKRNALYIFAYHVHKTGPNVFDFEATNVALLKIRDPAPEKINNYEQFATPLGFVHPEHGRVYFGSGIMVNTIDAGAPFPDGYVYIYGIAEGRKSLVAARTRPSKIERINAWRFWNGEEWVKGVENIAPITDGLSNELSVTPTDDGRYLLTFTVMGISDKIGIRVGDGPAGPFGEIHEVYTCPEYAEKGVLPYNAKAHYHLSAPDELLVSYNTITFDFWEDIQKDATIYHPRFIRVRYGQDQDFQNETRTTGQKIRKR
;
A
#
# COMPACT_ATOMS: atom_id res chain seq x y z
N MET A 1 -10.11 -12.74 -43.85
CA MET A 1 -8.98 -13.68 -43.70
C MET A 1 -7.71 -13.02 -44.20
N ARG A 2 -6.95 -12.35 -43.32
CA ARG A 2 -5.59 -11.86 -43.59
C ARG A 2 -4.68 -12.47 -42.53
N LYS A 3 -3.62 -13.12 -42.99
CA LYS A 3 -2.68 -13.91 -42.20
C LYS A 3 -1.79 -12.99 -41.36
N GLU A 4 -1.70 -13.32 -40.08
CA GLU A 4 -0.76 -12.77 -39.10
C GLU A 4 0.68 -13.11 -39.49
N LYS A 5 1.59 -12.15 -39.34
CA LYS A 5 3.04 -12.37 -39.35
C LYS A 5 3.53 -12.31 -37.91
N VAL A 6 3.90 -13.48 -37.40
CA VAL A 6 4.63 -13.67 -36.15
C VAL A 6 6.07 -13.22 -36.35
N PHE A 7 6.56 -12.36 -35.45
CA PHE A 7 7.95 -11.88 -35.44
C PHE A 7 8.71 -12.60 -34.32
N THR A 8 9.70 -13.43 -34.70
CA THR A 8 10.67 -14.07 -33.79
C THR A 8 11.99 -13.28 -33.77
N PRO A 9 12.59 -12.99 -32.62
CA PRO A 9 13.89 -12.31 -32.54
C PRO A 9 15.06 -13.28 -32.79
N PRO A 10 16.21 -12.79 -33.32
CA PRO A 10 17.36 -13.64 -33.60
C PRO A 10 18.22 -13.90 -32.35
N ALA A 11 18.67 -15.16 -32.23
CA ALA A 11 19.63 -15.62 -31.24
C ALA A 11 21.05 -15.07 -31.55
N GLY A 12 21.60 -14.32 -30.59
CA GLY A 12 22.97 -13.80 -30.61
C GLY A 12 23.91 -14.65 -29.74
N ARG A 13 25.04 -15.01 -30.31
CA ARG A 13 26.01 -16.04 -29.89
C ARG A 13 26.73 -15.78 -28.56
N SER A 14 26.96 -16.88 -27.86
CA SER A 14 27.92 -17.07 -26.77
C SER A 14 29.37 -16.99 -27.28
N GLY A 15 30.19 -16.20 -26.58
CA GLY A 15 31.64 -16.15 -26.76
C GLY A 15 32.34 -16.68 -25.50
N ASN A 16 32.96 -17.84 -25.62
CA ASN A 16 33.92 -18.39 -24.67
C ASN A 16 35.20 -17.54 -24.66
N VAL A 17 35.74 -17.25 -23.47
CA VAL A 17 37.17 -17.01 -23.30
C VAL A 17 37.67 -17.88 -22.15
N SER A 18 38.62 -18.74 -22.49
CA SER A 18 39.34 -19.70 -21.67
C SER A 18 40.59 -19.07 -21.01
N ALA A 19 40.65 -19.21 -19.69
CA ALA A 19 41.74 -19.70 -18.82
C ALA A 19 43.24 -19.35 -19.04
N LEU A 20 43.89 -19.08 -17.88
CA LEU A 20 45.20 -19.53 -17.33
C LEU A 20 46.22 -18.39 -16.96
N PRO A 21 47.20 -18.60 -16.05
CA PRO A 21 47.10 -19.17 -14.70
C PRO A 21 48.08 -18.60 -13.62
N VAL A 22 47.99 -19.13 -12.38
CA VAL A 22 49.03 -19.32 -11.33
C VAL A 22 49.66 -18.11 -10.62
N SER A 23 49.47 -18.02 -9.29
CA SER A 23 50.58 -18.18 -8.33
C SER A 23 50.10 -18.61 -6.93
N ARG A 24 50.76 -19.65 -6.42
CA ARG A 24 50.69 -20.16 -5.04
C ARG A 24 51.77 -19.47 -4.20
N THR A 25 51.43 -19.03 -3.00
CA THR A 25 52.24 -19.11 -1.77
C THR A 25 51.22 -19.20 -0.64
N GLY A 26 51.24 -20.13 0.33
CA GLY A 26 52.34 -20.76 1.03
C GLY A 26 52.34 -20.21 2.46
N GLY A 27 51.75 -20.92 3.42
CA GLY A 27 51.67 -20.45 4.81
C GLY A 27 50.95 -21.41 5.74
N ILE A 28 51.68 -22.43 6.18
CA ILE A 28 51.35 -23.44 7.19
C ILE A 28 51.71 -22.87 8.57
N TYR A 29 50.84 -23.01 9.58
CA TYR A 29 51.18 -23.17 11.01
C TYR A 29 50.02 -23.93 11.67
N GLU A 30 50.07 -25.26 11.71
CA GLU A 30 50.57 -26.12 12.81
C GLU A 30 49.72 -26.09 14.09
N LEU A 31 49.09 -27.24 14.35
CA LEU A 31 48.45 -27.63 15.60
C LEU A 31 49.48 -27.77 16.71
N SER A 32 49.12 -27.36 17.94
CA SER A 32 49.67 -27.98 19.15
C SER A 32 48.56 -28.65 19.95
N ALA A 33 48.47 -29.97 19.82
CA ALA A 33 47.77 -30.82 20.76
C ALA A 33 48.63 -30.99 22.02
N ARG A 34 48.06 -30.77 23.21
CA ARG A 34 48.57 -31.33 24.46
C ARG A 34 47.58 -32.34 25.00
N LYS A 35 47.98 -33.61 24.92
CA LYS A 35 47.39 -34.76 25.60
C LYS A 35 48.23 -35.04 26.85
N ALA A 36 47.57 -35.28 27.97
CA ALA A 36 47.91 -36.22 29.05
C ALA A 36 47.47 -35.67 30.42
N ARG A 37 46.57 -36.34 31.13
CA ARG A 37 46.84 -37.49 32.00
C ARG A 37 45.53 -38.02 32.58
N SER A 38 45.41 -39.35 32.57
CA SER A 38 44.47 -40.11 33.39
C SER A 38 45.03 -40.25 34.81
N SER A 39 44.16 -40.25 35.81
CA SER A 39 44.37 -40.98 37.05
C SER A 39 43.02 -41.45 37.56
N SER A 40 42.94 -42.77 37.70
CA SER A 40 41.88 -43.56 38.32
C SER A 40 41.84 -43.36 39.84
N ASP A 41 40.82 -43.97 40.45
CA ASP A 41 40.70 -44.34 41.87
C ASP A 41 39.80 -43.44 42.71
N ILE A 42 38.51 -43.78 42.73
CA ILE A 42 37.68 -43.64 43.94
C ILE A 42 37.04 -45.00 44.20
N SER A 43 37.30 -45.49 45.42
CA SER A 43 37.06 -46.84 45.88
C SER A 43 35.59 -47.14 46.17
N ILE A 44 35.25 -48.42 46.02
CA ILE A 44 33.97 -49.04 46.38
C ILE A 44 33.85 -49.11 47.91
N THR A 45 33.69 -47.96 48.55
CA THR A 45 33.49 -47.86 50.00
C THR A 45 32.62 -46.66 50.43
N GLU A 46 31.94 -46.02 49.47
CA GLU A 46 30.95 -44.95 49.70
C GLU A 46 29.51 -45.32 49.30
N ILE A 47 29.24 -46.60 48.98
CA ILE A 47 27.94 -47.07 48.48
C ILE A 47 27.09 -47.82 49.54
N GLN A 48 27.60 -48.08 50.75
CA GLN A 48 26.86 -48.86 51.76
C GLN A 48 26.39 -48.08 53.01
N GLY A 49 26.54 -46.76 53.05
CA GLY A 49 26.06 -45.90 54.15
C GLY A 49 24.76 -45.12 53.87
N ARG A 50 24.31 -45.03 52.62
CA ARG A 50 23.13 -44.22 52.21
C ARG A 50 21.88 -45.04 51.87
N LEU A 51 21.90 -46.34 52.13
CA LEU A 51 20.82 -47.27 51.79
C LEU A 51 20.13 -47.87 53.03
N ARG A 52 19.91 -47.09 54.10
CA ARG A 52 19.12 -47.56 55.27
C ARG A 52 18.32 -46.48 56.03
N MET A 53 18.27 -45.24 55.52
CA MET A 53 17.42 -44.15 56.06
C MET A 53 16.53 -43.49 54.99
N ALA A 54 16.04 -44.26 54.01
CA ALA A 54 15.13 -43.77 52.95
C ALA A 54 13.79 -44.54 52.87
N VAL A 55 13.51 -45.47 53.79
CA VAL A 55 12.35 -46.38 53.70
C VAL A 55 11.27 -46.13 54.76
N TYR A 56 11.46 -45.20 55.71
CA TYR A 56 10.43 -44.88 56.72
C TYR A 56 10.17 -43.37 56.90
N LYS A 57 10.21 -42.60 55.80
CA LYS A 57 9.74 -41.19 55.75
C LYS A 57 8.82 -40.85 54.57
N ASN A 58 8.43 -41.85 53.77
CA ASN A 58 7.64 -41.68 52.55
C ASN A 58 6.31 -42.45 52.59
N MET A 59 5.65 -42.53 53.75
CA MET A 59 4.32 -43.17 53.85
C MET A 59 3.22 -42.23 54.37
N TRP A 60 3.54 -40.96 54.65
CA TRP A 60 2.57 -39.92 55.02
C TRP A 60 2.50 -38.76 54.02
N THR A 61 3.46 -38.67 53.08
CA THR A 61 3.47 -37.67 52.00
C THR A 61 2.69 -38.10 50.76
N TYR A 62 2.39 -39.39 50.59
CA TYR A 62 1.63 -39.90 49.43
C TYR A 62 0.11 -39.96 49.64
N SER A 63 -0.39 -39.91 50.89
CA SER A 63 -1.84 -39.87 51.16
C SER A 63 -2.45 -38.47 51.08
N LEU A 64 -1.65 -37.40 51.24
CA LEU A 64 -2.10 -36.01 51.04
C LEU A 64 -2.07 -35.59 49.55
N MET A 65 -1.34 -36.32 48.71
CA MET A 65 -1.21 -36.02 47.28
C MET A 65 -2.26 -36.73 46.41
N ILE A 66 -2.98 -37.72 46.96
CA ILE A 66 -4.10 -38.41 46.29
C ILE A 66 -5.47 -37.83 46.68
N LEU A 67 -5.60 -37.15 47.83
CA LEU A 67 -6.85 -36.44 48.17
C LEU A 67 -6.97 -35.03 47.55
N LEU A 68 -5.87 -34.47 47.01
CA LEU A 68 -5.88 -33.24 46.20
C LEU A 68 -6.04 -33.50 44.69
N MET A 69 -6.05 -34.77 44.26
CA MET A 69 -6.27 -35.20 42.87
C MET A 69 -7.73 -35.66 42.59
N LEU A 70 -8.63 -35.59 43.58
CA LEU A 70 -10.05 -35.98 43.45
C LEU A 70 -11.04 -34.84 43.75
N SER A 71 -10.58 -33.58 43.81
CA SER A 71 -11.44 -32.39 43.96
C SER A 71 -11.33 -31.38 42.81
N CYS A 72 -10.84 -31.81 41.64
CA CYS A 72 -10.83 -31.02 40.40
C CYS A 72 -11.46 -31.75 39.21
N CYS A 73 -12.45 -32.61 39.46
CA CYS A 73 -13.31 -33.19 38.42
C CYS A 73 -14.74 -32.68 38.64
N GLY A 74 -15.01 -31.49 38.10
CA GLY A 74 -16.30 -30.83 38.25
C GLY A 74 -16.41 -29.50 37.52
N THR A 75 -15.71 -29.36 36.38
CA THR A 75 -16.05 -28.35 35.38
C THR A 75 -15.96 -29.05 34.04
N GLU A 76 -17.10 -29.22 33.39
CA GLU A 76 -17.17 -29.62 31.98
C GLU A 76 -16.14 -28.81 31.19
N PRO A 77 -15.47 -29.43 30.19
CA PRO A 77 -14.73 -28.63 29.23
C PRO A 77 -15.76 -27.70 28.58
N ARG A 78 -15.74 -26.41 28.93
CA ARG A 78 -16.34 -25.37 28.09
C ARG A 78 -15.71 -25.59 26.73
N GLN A 79 -16.49 -26.16 25.82
CA GLN A 79 -16.19 -26.16 24.41
C GLN A 79 -15.72 -24.74 24.08
N GLY A 80 -14.46 -24.64 23.68
CA GLY A 80 -13.90 -23.39 23.17
C GLY A 80 -14.91 -22.82 22.20
N GLY A 81 -15.30 -21.58 22.48
CA GLY A 81 -16.39 -20.92 21.77
C GLY A 81 -16.21 -21.03 20.27
N SER A 82 -17.32 -21.35 19.60
CA SER A 82 -17.62 -21.03 18.22
C SER A 82 -16.41 -21.07 17.28
N LEU A 83 -16.26 -22.18 16.53
CA LEU A 83 -15.80 -22.07 15.14
C LEU A 83 -16.65 -20.97 14.51
N SER A 84 -16.11 -19.75 14.38
CA SER A 84 -16.77 -18.68 13.63
C SER A 84 -17.12 -19.30 12.28
N GLN A 85 -18.40 -19.35 11.94
CA GLN A 85 -18.77 -19.87 10.63
C GLN A 85 -17.93 -19.12 9.58
N PRO A 86 -17.37 -19.83 8.58
CA PRO A 86 -16.57 -19.17 7.56
C PRO A 86 -17.41 -18.03 6.97
N LEU A 87 -16.80 -16.83 6.91
CA LEU A 87 -17.47 -15.65 6.37
C LEU A 87 -17.96 -15.98 4.96
N LYS A 88 -19.21 -15.61 4.65
CA LYS A 88 -19.74 -15.81 3.31
C LYS A 88 -18.93 -14.97 2.30
N PRO A 89 -18.77 -15.44 1.06
CA PRO A 89 -18.15 -14.65 0.00
C PRO A 89 -18.81 -13.27 -0.14
N LEU A 90 -18.00 -12.25 -0.42
CA LEU A 90 -18.51 -10.93 -0.78
C LEU A 90 -19.05 -10.94 -2.20
N ILE A 91 -20.11 -10.18 -2.40
CA ILE A 91 -20.62 -9.78 -3.72
C ILE A 91 -20.36 -8.30 -3.87
N PHE A 92 -19.96 -7.91 -5.07
CA PHE A 92 -19.64 -6.53 -5.42
C PHE A 92 -20.61 -6.03 -6.50
N THR A 93 -21.02 -4.78 -6.38
CA THR A 93 -21.71 -4.04 -7.44
C THR A 93 -21.10 -2.66 -7.56
N ALA A 94 -20.90 -2.17 -8.78
CA ALA A 94 -20.30 -0.86 -9.01
C ALA A 94 -21.16 0.03 -9.90
N GLU A 95 -21.13 1.33 -9.64
CA GLU A 95 -21.76 2.37 -10.44
C GLU A 95 -20.88 3.61 -10.56
N PRO A 96 -20.98 4.40 -11.64
CA PRO A 96 -20.32 5.69 -11.73
C PRO A 96 -20.69 6.63 -10.58
N ALA A 97 -19.74 7.45 -10.14
CA ALA A 97 -19.94 8.53 -9.17
C ALA A 97 -19.70 9.89 -9.84
N PRO A 98 -20.56 10.31 -10.79
CA PRO A 98 -20.35 11.48 -11.64
C PRO A 98 -20.17 12.79 -10.85
N GLU A 99 -20.76 12.90 -9.67
CA GLU A 99 -20.60 14.06 -8.80
C GLU A 99 -19.17 14.21 -8.25
N TRP A 100 -18.48 13.09 -7.99
CA TRP A 100 -17.07 13.08 -7.58
C TRP A 100 -16.15 13.31 -8.78
N THR A 101 -16.50 12.76 -9.95
CA THR A 101 -15.80 13.08 -11.20
C THR A 101 -15.89 14.58 -11.51
N ALA A 102 -17.09 15.18 -11.43
CA ALA A 102 -17.31 16.61 -11.64
C ALA A 102 -16.60 17.49 -10.60
N LEU A 103 -16.35 16.97 -9.39
CA LEU A 103 -15.53 17.65 -8.39
C LEU A 103 -14.10 17.88 -8.90
N MET A 104 -13.58 17.00 -9.76
CA MET A 104 -12.25 17.11 -10.38
C MET A 104 -12.29 17.74 -11.78
N GLU A 105 -13.44 18.21 -12.26
CA GLU A 105 -13.52 18.91 -13.55
C GLU A 105 -13.37 20.43 -13.35
N ARG A 106 -12.25 20.95 -13.83
CA ARG A 106 -11.89 22.37 -13.68
C ARG A 106 -11.45 22.93 -15.02
N THR A 107 -11.71 24.22 -15.23
CA THR A 107 -11.47 24.90 -16.51
C THR A 107 -10.54 26.10 -16.41
N SER A 108 -10.04 26.40 -15.21
CA SER A 108 -9.13 27.53 -14.95
C SER A 108 -8.20 27.16 -13.79
N GLY A 109 -6.92 27.50 -13.93
CA GLY A 109 -5.88 27.05 -13.01
C GLY A 109 -5.61 25.55 -13.18
N TRP A 110 -5.74 24.77 -12.11
CA TRP A 110 -5.65 23.31 -12.17
C TRP A 110 -6.77 22.76 -13.08
N PHE A 111 -6.47 21.90 -14.06
CA PHE A 111 -7.52 21.30 -14.91
C PHE A 111 -7.41 19.80 -15.15
N GLY A 112 -6.31 19.16 -14.73
CA GLY A 112 -6.14 17.72 -14.87
C GLY A 112 -4.88 17.26 -14.15
N ALA A 113 -4.89 16.05 -13.59
CA ALA A 113 -3.72 15.50 -12.93
C ALA A 113 -3.75 13.97 -12.79
N ASP A 114 -2.57 13.42 -12.55
CA ASP A 114 -2.34 12.03 -12.15
C ASP A 114 -2.34 11.81 -10.63
N GLY A 115 -2.28 10.54 -10.23
CA GLY A 115 -2.14 10.07 -8.87
C GLY A 115 -3.47 10.00 -8.14
N ILE A 116 -3.77 11.07 -7.40
CA ILE A 116 -4.89 11.24 -6.47
C ILE A 116 -4.93 10.29 -5.27
N PHE A 117 -4.21 10.65 -4.21
CA PHE A 117 -4.43 10.09 -2.87
C PHE A 117 -5.21 11.05 -2.00
N SER A 118 -6.07 10.53 -1.12
CA SER A 118 -6.87 11.32 -0.18
C SER A 118 -6.43 11.05 1.24
N ILE A 119 -6.09 12.10 1.99
CA ILE A 119 -5.56 11.98 3.35
C ILE A 119 -6.44 12.80 4.31
N PRO A 120 -7.04 12.18 5.34
CA PRO A 120 -7.79 12.91 6.34
C PRO A 120 -6.82 13.70 7.23
N LEU A 121 -6.98 15.04 7.26
CA LEU A 121 -6.05 15.94 7.96
C LEU A 121 -6.11 15.83 9.50
N ASP A 122 -7.15 15.21 10.05
CA ASP A 122 -7.27 14.91 11.47
C ASP A 122 -6.57 13.58 11.87
N GLY A 123 -6.08 12.82 10.89
CA GLY A 123 -5.47 11.49 11.07
C GLY A 123 -6.45 10.39 11.50
N SER A 124 -7.76 10.64 11.40
CA SER A 124 -8.79 9.62 11.62
C SER A 124 -9.26 9.08 10.28
N GLU A 125 -9.33 7.77 10.13
CA GLU A 125 -9.92 7.07 8.99
C GLU A 125 -11.43 6.82 9.16
N GLU A 126 -12.03 7.33 10.24
CA GLU A 126 -13.48 7.24 10.48
C GLU A 126 -14.27 7.74 9.26
N ARG A 127 -15.13 6.87 8.74
CA ARG A 127 -15.84 7.07 7.48
C ARG A 127 -16.94 8.11 7.62
N GLN A 128 -16.99 9.04 6.66
CA GLN A 128 -18.03 10.07 6.56
C GLN A 128 -18.23 10.93 7.82
N ALA A 129 -17.21 11.06 8.67
CA ALA A 129 -17.29 11.89 9.87
C ALA A 129 -17.55 13.37 9.53
N GLU A 130 -18.44 14.01 10.30
CA GLU A 130 -18.78 15.43 10.12
C GLU A 130 -17.57 16.34 10.35
N GLY A 131 -17.46 17.41 9.57
CA GLY A 131 -16.38 18.40 9.73
C GLY A 131 -14.99 17.95 9.26
N LYS A 132 -14.88 16.76 8.65
CA LYS A 132 -13.63 16.23 8.12
C LYS A 132 -13.01 17.19 7.08
N LYS A 133 -11.69 17.26 7.06
CA LYS A 133 -10.92 17.96 6.03
C LYS A 133 -10.00 16.95 5.35
N THR A 134 -10.02 16.94 4.03
CA THR A 134 -9.24 16.01 3.21
C THR A 134 -8.21 16.79 2.43
N LEU A 135 -6.96 16.33 2.49
CA LEU A 135 -5.93 16.70 1.54
C LEU A 135 -5.95 15.69 0.40
N PHE A 136 -6.17 16.15 -0.81
CA PHE A 136 -5.82 15.41 -2.00
C PHE A 136 -4.41 15.79 -2.44
N ILE A 137 -3.61 14.79 -2.79
CA ILE A 137 -2.28 14.98 -3.37
C ILE A 137 -2.25 14.37 -4.77
N PHE A 138 -1.63 15.09 -5.70
CA PHE A 138 -1.58 14.73 -7.11
C PHE A 138 -0.14 14.71 -7.58
N SER A 139 0.13 13.90 -8.61
CA SER A 139 1.40 13.87 -9.33
C SER A 139 1.32 14.84 -10.53
N ASP A 140 1.86 14.47 -11.70
CA ASP A 140 1.86 15.32 -12.90
C ASP A 140 0.50 16.01 -13.11
N THR A 141 0.51 17.33 -13.13
CA THR A 141 -0.67 18.19 -13.03
C THR A 141 -0.60 19.27 -14.10
N TYR A 142 -1.65 19.38 -14.90
CA TYR A 142 -1.86 20.44 -15.86
C TYR A 142 -2.50 21.69 -15.23
N ILE A 143 -1.92 22.84 -15.59
CA ILE A 143 -2.32 24.16 -15.14
C ILE A 143 -2.49 25.08 -16.34
N GLY A 144 -3.63 25.75 -16.45
CA GLY A 144 -3.97 26.65 -17.53
C GLY A 144 -5.47 26.96 -17.60
N GLU A 145 -5.90 27.47 -18.75
CA GLU A 145 -7.31 27.72 -19.04
C GLU A 145 -7.83 26.67 -20.02
N VAL A 146 -9.07 26.25 -19.86
CA VAL A 146 -9.76 25.32 -20.77
C VAL A 146 -11.01 26.01 -21.28
N LYS A 147 -11.19 26.02 -22.61
CA LYS A 147 -12.37 26.58 -23.26
C LYS A 147 -12.95 25.54 -24.20
N ASP A 148 -14.25 25.29 -24.07
CA ASP A 148 -14.99 24.34 -24.90
C ASP A 148 -14.34 22.93 -24.92
N GLY A 149 -13.77 22.51 -23.78
CA GLY A 149 -13.07 21.22 -23.63
C GLY A 149 -11.61 21.22 -24.12
N VAL A 150 -11.10 22.32 -24.65
CA VAL A 150 -9.74 22.40 -25.23
C VAL A 150 -8.83 23.27 -24.34
N PRO A 151 -7.66 22.77 -23.90
CA PRO A 151 -6.68 23.61 -23.22
C PRO A 151 -6.21 24.75 -24.10
N GLN A 152 -6.10 25.94 -23.51
CA GLN A 152 -5.63 27.13 -24.20
C GLN A 152 -4.09 27.16 -24.27
N PRO A 153 -3.51 27.85 -25.26
CA PRO A 153 -2.07 28.04 -25.34
C PRO A 153 -1.49 28.66 -24.07
N GLY A 154 -0.32 28.19 -23.64
CA GLY A 154 0.33 28.63 -22.40
C GLY A 154 -0.01 27.78 -21.17
N ASN A 155 -0.78 26.69 -21.33
CA ASN A 155 -0.88 25.66 -20.30
C ASN A 155 0.49 25.01 -20.05
N VAL A 156 0.73 24.59 -18.81
CA VAL A 156 1.97 23.95 -18.37
C VAL A 156 1.65 22.74 -17.52
N MET A 157 2.60 21.80 -17.44
CA MET A 157 2.53 20.67 -16.52
C MET A 157 3.59 20.84 -15.42
N VAL A 158 3.15 20.75 -14.17
CA VAL A 158 4.02 20.62 -12.98
C VAL A 158 3.97 19.18 -12.48
N ASN A 159 4.92 18.75 -11.66
CA ASN A 159 5.05 17.31 -11.31
C ASN A 159 4.23 16.86 -10.11
N ASN A 160 3.68 17.81 -9.35
CA ASN A 160 2.75 17.53 -8.27
C ASN A 160 2.01 18.80 -7.86
N SER A 161 0.81 18.59 -7.33
CA SER A 161 -0.07 19.62 -6.79
C SER A 161 -0.91 19.06 -5.64
N ILE A 162 -1.73 19.90 -5.01
CA ILE A 162 -2.63 19.46 -3.95
C ILE A 162 -4.04 20.02 -4.16
N ALA A 163 -5.01 19.45 -3.47
CA ALA A 163 -6.29 20.11 -3.23
C ALA A 163 -6.77 19.89 -1.80
N LEU A 164 -7.50 20.84 -1.26
CA LEU A 164 -8.05 20.81 0.09
C LEU A 164 -9.55 20.80 0.01
N MET A 165 -10.17 19.75 0.53
CA MET A 165 -11.62 19.60 0.57
C MET A 165 -12.14 19.66 2.00
N ARG A 166 -13.23 20.39 2.21
CA ARG A 166 -13.98 20.41 3.47
C ARG A 166 -15.21 19.51 3.36
N GLY A 167 -15.51 18.79 4.42
CA GLY A 167 -16.59 17.82 4.44
C GLY A 167 -16.23 16.51 3.75
N THR A 168 -17.25 15.69 3.56
CA THR A 168 -17.15 14.30 3.06
C THR A 168 -18.00 14.06 1.82
N MET A 169 -18.65 15.11 1.31
CA MET A 169 -19.52 15.08 0.15
C MET A 169 -18.92 15.92 -0.98
N PRO A 170 -19.14 15.55 -2.26
CA PRO A 170 -18.60 16.26 -3.40
C PRO A 170 -19.38 17.55 -3.65
N ASP A 171 -18.90 18.63 -3.05
CA ASP A 171 -19.37 19.99 -3.28
C ASP A 171 -18.26 20.81 -3.92
N ARG A 172 -18.54 21.44 -5.06
CA ARG A 172 -17.56 22.20 -5.84
C ARG A 172 -16.95 23.35 -5.05
N ASP A 173 -17.73 23.98 -4.16
CA ASP A 173 -17.28 25.11 -3.33
C ASP A 173 -16.51 24.65 -2.08
N SER A 174 -16.49 23.34 -1.83
CA SER A 174 -15.81 22.74 -0.69
C SER A 174 -14.36 22.35 -0.98
N VAL A 175 -13.94 22.32 -2.25
CA VAL A 175 -12.59 21.95 -2.69
C VAL A 175 -11.82 23.12 -3.30
N GLN A 176 -10.57 23.27 -2.90
CA GLN A 176 -9.64 24.27 -3.41
C GLN A 176 -8.39 23.58 -3.93
N PHE A 177 -8.07 23.77 -5.21
CA PHE A 177 -6.85 23.25 -5.83
C PHE A 177 -5.71 24.25 -5.68
N GLU A 178 -4.52 23.77 -5.34
CA GLU A 178 -3.35 24.60 -5.07
C GLU A 178 -2.10 24.05 -5.74
N PHE A 179 -1.28 24.98 -6.24
CA PHE A 179 0.03 24.75 -6.82
C PHE A 179 0.90 25.96 -6.52
N ASN A 180 2.21 25.77 -6.50
CA ASN A 180 3.14 26.86 -6.19
C ASN A 180 3.42 27.72 -7.42
N ARG A 181 3.98 28.92 -7.17
CA ARG A 181 4.47 29.80 -8.22
C ARG A 181 5.88 30.26 -7.92
N ASP A 182 6.69 30.40 -8.96
CA ASP A 182 8.00 31.05 -8.87
C ASP A 182 7.85 32.58 -8.67
N PRO A 183 8.94 33.33 -8.44
CA PRO A 183 8.88 34.80 -8.29
C PRO A 183 8.35 35.55 -9.52
N ASN A 184 8.33 34.92 -10.70
CA ASN A 184 7.77 35.49 -11.93
C ASN A 184 6.27 35.17 -12.09
N GLY A 185 5.69 34.38 -11.18
CA GLY A 185 4.30 33.95 -11.22
C GLY A 185 4.06 32.67 -12.03
N ASN A 186 5.09 32.02 -12.55
CA ASN A 186 4.95 30.77 -13.31
C ASN A 186 4.60 29.61 -12.37
N PRO A 187 3.67 28.72 -12.73
CA PRO A 187 3.39 27.53 -11.93
C PRO A 187 4.62 26.63 -11.75
N VAL A 188 4.83 26.14 -10.52
CA VAL A 188 5.87 25.17 -10.16
C VAL A 188 5.32 24.10 -9.23
N SER A 189 5.99 22.94 -9.18
CA SER A 189 5.61 21.80 -8.34
C SER A 189 5.55 22.18 -6.85
N TYR A 190 4.66 21.52 -6.12
CA TYR A 190 4.48 21.73 -4.68
C TYR A 190 5.67 21.21 -3.87
N PHE A 191 6.11 20.00 -4.21
CA PHE A 191 7.24 19.27 -3.62
C PHE A 191 8.32 19.05 -4.67
N VAL A 192 9.57 19.39 -4.32
CA VAL A 192 10.73 19.28 -5.23
C VAL A 192 11.82 18.48 -4.53
N PRO A 193 12.46 17.48 -5.18
CA PRO A 193 13.52 16.69 -4.56
C PRO A 193 14.71 17.55 -4.13
N ASP A 194 15.07 17.48 -2.85
CA ASP A 194 16.24 18.16 -2.27
C ASP A 194 16.77 17.36 -1.07
N ASN A 195 17.26 16.16 -1.34
CA ASN A 195 17.84 15.27 -0.34
C ASN A 195 19.02 14.47 -0.93
N GLU A 196 19.67 13.65 -0.12
CA GLU A 196 20.88 12.91 -0.51
C GLU A 196 20.69 11.88 -1.65
N ASN A 197 19.45 11.46 -1.92
CA ASN A 197 19.12 10.58 -3.05
C ASN A 197 18.78 11.37 -4.33
N SER A 198 18.61 12.70 -4.26
CA SER A 198 18.21 13.52 -5.40
C SER A 198 19.29 13.56 -6.47
N MET A 199 18.87 13.35 -7.72
CA MET A 199 19.70 13.59 -8.91
C MET A 199 19.23 14.83 -9.68
N GLU A 200 20.14 15.43 -10.45
CA GLU A 200 19.80 16.58 -11.30
C GLU A 200 18.72 16.20 -12.32
N GLY A 201 17.69 17.04 -12.44
CA GLY A 201 16.57 16.81 -13.35
C GLY A 201 15.50 15.83 -12.85
N GLU A 202 15.65 15.28 -11.64
CA GLU A 202 14.57 14.51 -11.00
C GLU A 202 13.43 15.41 -10.52
N TYR A 203 12.26 14.81 -10.45
CA TYR A 203 11.06 15.37 -9.85
C TYR A 203 10.38 14.34 -8.95
N PHE A 204 9.39 14.79 -8.17
CA PHE A 204 8.58 13.92 -7.35
C PHE A 204 7.23 13.62 -8.00
N TRP A 205 6.96 12.34 -8.20
CA TRP A 205 5.59 11.82 -8.16
C TRP A 205 5.24 11.42 -6.74
N LEU A 206 3.98 11.63 -6.36
CA LEU A 206 3.52 11.38 -5.00
C LEU A 206 2.88 10.00 -4.90
N GLY A 207 3.36 9.23 -3.93
CA GLY A 207 2.64 8.07 -3.40
C GLY A 207 1.67 8.48 -2.31
N ASP A 208 1.15 7.48 -1.63
CA ASP A 208 0.18 7.67 -0.56
C ASP A 208 0.83 8.30 0.69
N GLY A 209 0.00 8.73 1.64
CA GLY A 209 0.45 9.41 2.84
C GLY A 209 -0.55 9.30 3.98
N PHE A 210 -0.17 9.78 5.16
CA PHE A 210 -1.05 9.77 6.33
C PHE A 210 -0.67 10.83 7.35
N VAL A 211 -1.65 11.29 8.12
CA VAL A 211 -1.42 12.10 9.32
C VAL A 211 -1.14 11.19 10.50
N ASN A 212 0.05 11.34 11.09
CA ASN A 212 0.52 10.49 12.17
C ASN A 212 0.29 11.15 13.54
N ARG A 213 -0.77 10.72 14.23
CA ARG A 213 -1.13 11.22 15.57
C ARG A 213 -0.02 11.01 16.62
N ALA A 214 0.75 9.92 16.52
CA ALA A 214 1.89 9.65 17.41
C ALA A 214 3.10 10.58 17.17
N LYS A 215 3.07 11.39 16.11
CA LYS A 215 4.10 12.37 15.74
C LYS A 215 3.55 13.79 15.75
N ARG A 216 2.68 14.10 16.73
CA ARG A 216 2.03 15.42 16.89
C ARG A 216 1.26 15.82 15.62
N ASN A 217 0.49 14.88 15.07
CA ASN A 217 -0.29 15.06 13.85
C ASN A 217 0.54 15.50 12.63
N ALA A 218 1.84 15.19 12.57
CA ALA A 218 2.62 15.44 11.36
C ALA A 218 2.08 14.61 10.19
N LEU A 219 1.97 15.24 9.02
CA LEU A 219 1.64 14.57 7.76
C LEU A 219 2.92 13.99 7.17
N TYR A 220 2.83 12.73 6.75
CA TYR A 220 3.88 12.04 6.01
C TYR A 220 3.38 11.70 4.61
N ILE A 221 4.17 11.97 3.58
CA ILE A 221 3.87 11.63 2.18
C ILE A 221 5.07 10.86 1.61
N PHE A 222 4.81 9.74 0.94
CA PHE A 222 5.84 9.03 0.19
C PHE A 222 6.00 9.70 -1.17
N ALA A 223 7.22 10.05 -1.57
CA ALA A 223 7.49 10.74 -2.83
C ALA A 223 8.54 9.99 -3.64
N TYR A 224 8.17 9.54 -4.82
CA TYR A 224 9.04 8.80 -5.72
C TYR A 224 9.97 9.75 -6.46
N HIS A 225 11.27 9.49 -6.40
CA HIS A 225 12.25 10.12 -7.28
C HIS A 225 12.04 9.58 -8.70
N VAL A 226 11.71 10.46 -9.64
CA VAL A 226 11.43 10.11 -11.03
C VAL A 226 12.25 10.98 -11.96
N HIS A 227 12.75 10.39 -13.04
CA HIS A 227 13.32 11.13 -14.16
C HIS A 227 12.82 10.59 -15.50
N LYS A 228 12.84 11.44 -16.52
CA LYS A 228 12.52 11.04 -17.90
C LYS A 228 13.69 10.27 -18.52
N THR A 229 13.37 9.18 -19.22
CA THR A 229 14.34 8.36 -19.95
C THR A 229 14.25 8.55 -21.47
N GLY A 230 13.27 9.34 -21.93
CA GLY A 230 12.98 9.58 -23.35
C GLY A 230 11.82 10.54 -23.58
N PRO A 231 11.40 10.76 -24.84
CA PRO A 231 10.36 11.72 -25.19
C PRO A 231 8.93 11.21 -25.05
N ASN A 232 8.70 9.89 -25.00
CA ASN A 232 7.35 9.32 -24.95
C ASN A 232 6.76 9.42 -23.54
N VAL A 233 5.43 9.37 -23.43
CA VAL A 233 4.73 9.50 -22.14
C VAL A 233 5.09 8.42 -21.12
N PHE A 234 5.50 7.24 -21.57
CA PHE A 234 5.94 6.13 -20.73
C PHE A 234 7.46 6.01 -20.58
N ASP A 235 8.23 6.98 -21.10
CA ASP A 235 9.68 6.99 -20.97
C ASP A 235 10.11 7.67 -19.66
N PHE A 236 9.92 6.97 -18.55
CA PHE A 236 10.34 7.40 -17.22
C PHE A 236 10.86 6.23 -16.39
N GLU A 237 11.63 6.53 -15.35
CA GLU A 237 12.02 5.56 -14.33
C GLU A 237 11.83 6.17 -12.94
N ALA A 238 11.19 5.41 -12.04
CA ALA A 238 11.19 5.68 -10.61
C ALA A 238 12.39 4.97 -9.96
N THR A 239 13.28 5.72 -9.33
CA THR A 239 14.58 5.23 -8.86
C THR A 239 14.60 4.94 -7.36
N ASN A 240 14.00 5.84 -6.58
CA ASN A 240 14.00 5.80 -5.13
C ASN A 240 12.74 6.45 -4.53
N VAL A 241 12.62 6.43 -3.21
CA VAL A 241 11.51 7.03 -2.47
C VAL A 241 12.06 7.92 -1.36
N ALA A 242 11.56 9.14 -1.27
CA ALA A 242 11.73 10.02 -0.12
C ALA A 242 10.48 9.96 0.77
N LEU A 243 10.65 10.19 2.06
CA LEU A 243 9.55 10.42 2.99
C LEU A 243 9.50 11.92 3.31
N LEU A 244 8.45 12.60 2.86
CA LEU A 244 8.20 14.00 3.19
C LEU A 244 7.49 14.08 4.53
N LYS A 245 7.82 15.08 5.34
CA LYS A 245 7.16 15.35 6.61
C LYS A 245 6.77 16.81 6.73
N ILE A 246 5.47 17.06 6.86
CA ILE A 246 4.90 18.37 7.13
C ILE A 246 4.50 18.39 8.61
N ARG A 247 5.03 19.34 9.38
CA ARG A 247 4.63 19.54 10.78
C ARG A 247 3.36 20.41 10.81
N ASP A 248 2.41 20.05 11.67
CA ASP A 248 1.15 20.78 11.86
C ASP A 248 0.45 21.07 10.52
N PRO A 249 0.07 20.03 9.76
CA PRO A 249 -0.47 20.16 8.41
C PRO A 249 -1.75 21.01 8.44
N ALA A 250 -1.65 22.18 7.84
CA ALA A 250 -2.73 23.12 7.58
C ALA A 250 -2.51 23.67 6.17
N PRO A 251 -3.58 24.12 5.47
CA PRO A 251 -3.48 24.62 4.09
C PRO A 251 -2.25 25.48 3.81
N GLU A 252 -2.04 26.51 4.63
CA GLU A 252 -0.98 27.49 4.51
C GLU A 252 0.43 26.97 4.89
N LYS A 253 0.53 25.74 5.41
CA LYS A 253 1.77 25.14 5.94
C LYS A 253 2.23 23.90 5.18
N ILE A 254 1.46 23.37 4.23
CA ILE A 254 1.85 22.16 3.49
C ILE A 254 3.17 22.38 2.71
N ASN A 255 3.48 23.63 2.36
CA ASN A 255 4.72 24.03 1.71
C ASN A 255 5.97 23.99 2.60
N ASN A 256 5.84 23.77 3.91
CA ASN A 256 6.95 23.67 4.83
C ASN A 256 7.17 22.21 5.26
N TYR A 257 8.12 21.54 4.61
CA TYR A 257 8.36 20.12 4.79
C TYR A 257 9.84 19.78 4.96
N GLU A 258 10.08 18.68 5.67
CA GLU A 258 11.37 17.99 5.74
C GLU A 258 11.38 16.82 4.76
N GLN A 259 12.52 16.53 4.14
CA GLN A 259 12.72 15.33 3.32
C GLN A 259 13.62 14.35 4.04
N PHE A 260 13.18 13.10 4.16
CA PHE A 260 14.02 12.01 4.59
C PHE A 260 14.33 11.14 3.38
N ALA A 261 15.61 11.04 3.02
CA ALA A 261 16.07 10.01 2.12
C ALA A 261 15.83 8.63 2.74
N THR A 262 15.46 7.66 1.90
CA THR A 262 15.12 6.32 2.36
C THR A 262 15.75 5.24 1.47
N PRO A 263 15.90 4.00 1.95
CA PRO A 263 16.24 2.84 1.13
C PRO A 263 14.99 2.11 0.61
N LEU A 264 13.85 2.80 0.51
CA LEU A 264 12.56 2.17 0.17
C LEU A 264 12.34 2.02 -1.33
N GLY A 265 13.19 2.61 -2.17
CA GLY A 265 13.33 2.23 -3.57
C GLY A 265 14.68 1.57 -3.84
N PHE A 266 14.67 0.36 -4.41
CA PHE A 266 15.88 -0.44 -4.65
C PHE A 266 15.65 -1.48 -5.75
N VAL A 267 16.71 -2.17 -6.18
CA VAL A 267 16.62 -3.31 -7.11
C VAL A 267 16.80 -4.60 -6.33
N HIS A 268 15.75 -5.42 -6.27
CA HIS A 268 15.81 -6.76 -5.72
C HIS A 268 16.33 -7.76 -6.76
N PRO A 269 17.25 -8.68 -6.41
CA PRO A 269 17.86 -9.61 -7.37
C PRO A 269 16.83 -10.50 -8.09
N GLU A 270 15.73 -10.86 -7.42
CA GLU A 270 14.71 -11.77 -7.98
C GLU A 270 13.42 -11.08 -8.41
N HIS A 271 13.18 -9.84 -7.97
CA HIS A 271 11.88 -9.18 -8.13
C HIS A 271 11.95 -7.86 -8.91
N GLY A 272 13.15 -7.49 -9.39
CA GLY A 272 13.38 -6.28 -10.16
C GLY A 272 13.35 -5.03 -9.28
N ARG A 273 13.03 -3.88 -9.87
CA ARG A 273 12.85 -2.63 -9.15
C ARG A 273 11.71 -2.77 -8.14
N VAL A 274 11.91 -2.27 -6.93
CA VAL A 274 10.92 -2.25 -5.85
C VAL A 274 10.83 -0.84 -5.32
N TYR A 275 9.62 -0.38 -5.06
CA TYR A 275 9.38 0.89 -4.36
C TYR A 275 8.18 0.77 -3.43
N PHE A 276 8.31 1.29 -2.21
CA PHE A 276 7.22 1.39 -1.22
C PHE A 276 6.54 2.77 -1.25
N GLY A 277 5.28 2.82 -0.80
CA GLY A 277 4.46 4.03 -0.79
C GLY A 277 3.25 3.96 -1.74
N SER A 278 2.99 2.80 -2.36
CA SER A 278 1.89 2.61 -3.33
C SER A 278 0.51 2.64 -2.69
N GLY A 279 0.47 2.42 -1.37
CA GLY A 279 -0.70 2.55 -0.51
C GLY A 279 -0.29 2.46 0.97
N ILE A 280 -1.01 3.15 1.85
CA ILE A 280 -0.81 3.16 3.29
C ILE A 280 -2.10 2.74 3.98
N MET A 281 -1.99 1.87 4.99
CA MET A 281 -3.12 1.52 5.86
C MET A 281 -2.73 1.72 7.32
N VAL A 282 -3.38 2.68 7.98
CA VAL A 282 -3.11 3.03 9.39
C VAL A 282 -4.01 2.20 10.31
N ASN A 283 -3.60 0.98 10.65
CA ASN A 283 -4.40 0.05 11.45
C ASN A 283 -4.26 0.30 12.97
N THR A 284 -4.67 1.47 13.44
CA THR A 284 -4.50 1.91 14.84
C THR A 284 -5.81 2.38 15.46
N ILE A 285 -5.90 2.32 16.80
CA ILE A 285 -7.06 2.84 17.55
C ILE A 285 -7.25 4.33 17.27
N ASP A 286 -6.17 5.12 17.29
CA ASP A 286 -6.24 6.58 17.09
C ASP A 286 -6.72 6.97 15.70
N ALA A 287 -6.52 6.10 14.70
CA ALA A 287 -7.02 6.26 13.34
C ALA A 287 -8.46 5.74 13.18
N GLY A 288 -9.07 5.15 14.21
CA GLY A 288 -10.43 4.59 14.11
C GLY A 288 -10.53 3.32 13.26
N ALA A 289 -9.43 2.57 13.11
CA ALA A 289 -9.48 1.30 12.37
C ALA A 289 -10.39 0.28 13.07
N PRO A 290 -11.16 -0.54 12.33
CA PRO A 290 -12.15 -1.45 12.92
C PRO A 290 -11.52 -2.59 13.74
N PHE A 291 -10.36 -3.11 13.32
CA PHE A 291 -9.62 -4.18 13.99
C PHE A 291 -8.15 -3.79 14.20
N PRO A 292 -7.88 -2.83 15.11
CA PRO A 292 -6.56 -2.21 15.21
C PRO A 292 -5.53 -3.15 15.84
N ASP A 293 -4.38 -3.31 15.18
CA ASP A 293 -3.20 -3.99 15.72
C ASP A 293 -2.08 -3.02 16.14
N GLY A 294 -2.28 -1.73 15.87
CA GLY A 294 -1.41 -0.62 16.23
C GLY A 294 -0.22 -0.44 15.28
N TYR A 295 -0.27 -0.96 14.06
CA TYR A 295 0.73 -0.76 13.02
C TYR A 295 0.24 0.19 11.92
N VAL A 296 1.20 0.86 11.29
CA VAL A 296 1.04 1.40 9.94
C VAL A 296 1.59 0.37 8.97
N TYR A 297 0.80 0.01 7.97
CA TYR A 297 1.20 -0.84 6.86
C TYR A 297 1.57 0.05 5.67
N ILE A 298 2.71 -0.26 5.05
CA ILE A 298 3.26 0.45 3.91
C ILE A 298 3.37 -0.56 2.78
N TYR A 299 2.55 -0.38 1.75
CA TYR A 299 2.54 -1.24 0.57
C TYR A 299 3.48 -0.70 -0.50
N GLY A 300 4.05 -1.61 -1.28
CA GLY A 300 4.91 -1.28 -2.40
C GLY A 300 4.69 -2.23 -3.57
N ILE A 301 5.31 -1.89 -4.69
CA ILE A 301 5.27 -2.69 -5.91
C ILE A 301 6.68 -3.17 -6.25
N ALA A 302 6.79 -4.46 -6.50
CA ALA A 302 7.93 -5.08 -7.14
C ALA A 302 7.63 -5.25 -8.63
N GLU A 303 8.39 -4.57 -9.49
CA GLU A 303 8.05 -4.39 -10.89
C GLU A 303 8.15 -5.66 -11.74
N GLY A 304 8.96 -6.64 -11.34
CA GLY A 304 9.20 -7.85 -12.14
C GLY A 304 7.92 -8.55 -12.59
N ARG A 305 6.95 -8.73 -11.67
CA ARG A 305 5.60 -9.25 -11.98
C ARG A 305 4.47 -8.28 -11.59
N LYS A 306 4.80 -7.01 -11.32
CA LYS A 306 3.90 -6.02 -10.69
C LYS A 306 3.23 -6.59 -9.44
N SER A 307 4.07 -6.99 -8.49
CA SER A 307 3.65 -7.70 -7.28
C SER A 307 3.56 -6.79 -6.05
N LEU A 308 2.55 -7.04 -5.20
CA LEU A 308 2.43 -6.38 -3.90
C LEU A 308 3.52 -6.88 -2.96
N VAL A 309 4.21 -5.95 -2.32
CA VAL A 309 5.05 -6.20 -1.15
C VAL A 309 4.60 -5.31 -0.01
N ALA A 310 4.87 -5.72 1.24
CA ALA A 310 4.42 -4.97 2.40
C ALA A 310 5.51 -4.81 3.46
N ALA A 311 5.49 -3.65 4.09
CA ALA A 311 6.20 -3.35 5.31
C ALA A 311 5.22 -2.91 6.40
N ARG A 312 5.64 -2.98 7.66
CA ARG A 312 4.89 -2.40 8.78
C ARG A 312 5.82 -1.78 9.81
N THR A 313 5.32 -0.77 10.50
CA THR A 313 6.02 -0.14 11.62
C THR A 313 5.04 0.43 12.64
N ARG A 314 5.50 0.64 13.88
CA ARG A 314 4.70 1.40 14.85
C ARG A 314 4.70 2.88 14.43
N PRO A 315 3.58 3.62 14.57
CA PRO A 315 3.50 5.02 14.17
C PRO A 315 4.63 5.90 14.74
N SER A 316 5.02 5.67 16.00
CA SER A 316 6.12 6.41 16.67
C SER A 316 7.51 6.15 16.09
N LYS A 317 7.66 5.12 15.23
CA LYS A 317 8.90 4.67 14.61
C LYS A 317 8.93 4.89 13.09
N ILE A 318 7.97 5.62 12.51
CA ILE A 318 7.91 5.85 11.05
C ILE A 318 9.25 6.39 10.49
N GLU A 319 9.87 7.34 11.17
CA GLU A 319 11.16 7.96 10.77
C GLU A 319 12.39 7.05 10.99
N ARG A 320 12.23 5.84 11.54
CA ARG A 320 13.33 4.91 11.85
C ARG A 320 13.18 3.62 11.04
N ILE A 321 13.62 3.64 9.79
CA ILE A 321 13.43 2.54 8.83
C ILE A 321 14.04 1.22 9.33
N ASN A 322 15.15 1.26 10.06
CA ASN A 322 15.73 0.07 10.70
C ASN A 322 14.83 -0.59 11.78
N ALA A 323 13.79 0.10 12.24
CA ALA A 323 12.80 -0.44 13.15
C ALA A 323 11.61 -1.09 12.42
N TRP A 324 11.46 -0.85 11.11
CA TRP A 324 10.39 -1.42 10.31
C TRP A 324 10.56 -2.94 10.17
N ARG A 325 9.48 -3.60 9.80
CA ARG A 325 9.49 -5.00 9.40
C ARG A 325 8.90 -5.16 8.02
N PHE A 326 9.42 -6.12 7.27
CA PHE A 326 9.05 -6.41 5.89
C PHE A 326 8.47 -7.82 5.84
N TRP A 327 7.44 -8.02 5.04
CA TRP A 327 6.80 -9.32 4.87
C TRP A 327 7.65 -10.20 3.96
N ASN A 328 8.10 -11.35 4.46
CA ASN A 328 8.91 -12.30 3.69
C ASN A 328 8.10 -13.47 3.09
N GLY A 329 6.77 -13.40 3.15
CA GLY A 329 5.88 -14.49 2.72
C GLY A 329 5.33 -15.33 3.87
N GLU A 330 6.00 -15.33 5.02
CA GLU A 330 5.63 -16.14 6.19
C GLU A 330 5.51 -15.31 7.48
N GLU A 331 6.43 -14.37 7.68
CA GLU A 331 6.52 -13.53 8.86
C GLU A 331 7.08 -12.12 8.57
N TRP A 332 7.16 -11.31 9.62
CA TRP A 332 7.62 -9.92 9.56
C TRP A 332 9.09 -9.81 10.00
N VAL A 333 9.99 -9.69 9.03
CA VAL A 333 11.46 -9.69 9.24
C VAL A 333 12.08 -8.30 9.12
N LYS A 334 13.36 -8.14 9.45
CA LYS A 334 14.11 -6.89 9.20
C LYS A 334 14.72 -6.92 7.78
N GLY A 335 15.08 -5.76 7.26
CA GLY A 335 15.77 -5.62 5.98
C GLY A 335 14.81 -5.56 4.80
N VAL A 336 14.94 -4.53 3.96
CA VAL A 336 14.11 -4.32 2.77
C VAL A 336 14.33 -5.42 1.74
N GLU A 337 15.51 -6.03 1.75
CA GLU A 337 15.93 -7.09 0.83
C GLU A 337 15.27 -8.44 1.10
N ASN A 338 14.60 -8.63 2.24
CA ASN A 338 14.01 -9.91 2.64
C ASN A 338 12.51 -9.99 2.35
N ILE A 339 12.03 -9.18 1.41
CA ILE A 339 10.61 -9.13 1.01
C ILE A 339 10.24 -10.35 0.16
N ALA A 340 8.97 -10.75 0.22
CA ALA A 340 8.38 -11.63 -0.77
C ALA A 340 7.07 -11.06 -1.33
N PRO A 341 6.78 -11.32 -2.63
CA PRO A 341 5.49 -11.03 -3.24
C PRO A 341 4.30 -11.62 -2.46
N ILE A 342 3.27 -10.81 -2.23
CA ILE A 342 2.00 -11.25 -1.64
C ILE A 342 1.01 -11.68 -2.73
N THR A 343 0.89 -10.88 -3.80
CA THR A 343 0.06 -11.14 -4.97
C THR A 343 0.60 -10.33 -6.17
N ASP A 344 0.02 -10.46 -7.35
CA ASP A 344 0.50 -9.85 -8.60
C ASP A 344 -0.63 -9.36 -9.52
N GLY A 345 -0.22 -8.74 -10.64
CA GLY A 345 -1.13 -8.16 -11.64
C GLY A 345 -1.73 -6.83 -11.20
N LEU A 346 -0.98 -6.03 -10.44
CA LEU A 346 -1.46 -4.80 -9.81
C LEU A 346 -1.00 -3.53 -10.56
N SER A 347 -1.68 -2.42 -10.31
CA SER A 347 -1.24 -1.07 -10.65
C SER A 347 -0.17 -0.53 -9.70
N ASN A 348 0.56 0.50 -10.14
CA ASN A 348 1.61 1.14 -9.34
C ASN A 348 1.06 1.83 -8.10
N GLU A 349 -0.20 2.23 -8.16
CA GLU A 349 -0.96 2.80 -7.05
C GLU A 349 -2.19 1.94 -6.75
N LEU A 350 -2.53 1.82 -5.48
CA LEU A 350 -3.55 0.91 -4.98
C LEU A 350 -4.01 1.34 -3.58
N SER A 351 -4.99 0.63 -3.02
CA SER A 351 -5.35 0.76 -1.61
C SER A 351 -5.63 -0.59 -0.97
N VAL A 352 -5.28 -0.74 0.31
CA VAL A 352 -5.77 -1.83 1.16
C VAL A 352 -6.66 -1.23 2.24
N THR A 353 -7.92 -1.62 2.28
CA THR A 353 -8.92 -1.07 3.20
C THR A 353 -9.53 -2.17 4.08
N PRO A 354 -9.70 -1.95 5.39
CA PRO A 354 -10.32 -2.93 6.28
C PRO A 354 -11.86 -2.84 6.21
N THR A 355 -12.53 -3.98 6.32
CA THR A 355 -13.99 -4.08 6.47
C THR A 355 -14.38 -4.22 7.94
N ASP A 356 -15.64 -3.94 8.25
CA ASP A 356 -16.17 -4.05 9.63
C ASP A 356 -16.30 -5.50 10.13
N ASP A 357 -16.12 -6.49 9.24
CA ASP A 357 -16.11 -7.91 9.58
C ASP A 357 -14.71 -8.56 9.58
N GLY A 358 -13.66 -7.74 9.46
CA GLY A 358 -12.27 -8.16 9.67
C GLY A 358 -11.53 -8.61 8.42
N ARG A 359 -12.12 -8.44 7.24
CA ARG A 359 -11.48 -8.68 5.94
C ARG A 359 -10.76 -7.43 5.45
N TYR A 360 -9.94 -7.61 4.42
CA TYR A 360 -9.18 -6.54 3.78
C TYR A 360 -9.45 -6.53 2.28
N LEU A 361 -9.78 -5.36 1.73
CA LEU A 361 -10.04 -5.17 0.31
C LEU A 361 -8.84 -4.50 -0.34
N LEU A 362 -8.16 -5.20 -1.23
CA LEU A 362 -7.11 -4.67 -2.10
C LEU A 362 -7.74 -4.19 -3.40
N THR A 363 -7.79 -2.88 -3.63
CA THR A 363 -8.35 -2.24 -4.83
C THR A 363 -7.24 -1.72 -5.74
N PHE A 364 -7.32 -2.02 -7.04
CA PHE A 364 -6.28 -1.74 -8.03
C PHE A 364 -6.85 -1.77 -9.46
N THR A 365 -6.09 -1.26 -10.45
CA THR A 365 -6.37 -1.55 -11.87
C THR A 365 -5.71 -2.87 -12.27
N VAL A 366 -6.49 -3.78 -12.82
CA VAL A 366 -6.03 -5.12 -13.20
C VAL A 366 -4.95 -5.02 -14.28
N MET A 367 -3.85 -5.77 -14.11
CA MET A 367 -2.67 -5.75 -14.99
C MET A 367 -1.99 -4.37 -15.10
N GLY A 368 -2.29 -3.47 -14.18
CA GLY A 368 -1.69 -2.14 -14.07
C GLY A 368 -2.29 -1.07 -14.97
N ILE A 369 -2.55 -1.40 -16.23
CA ILE A 369 -3.25 -0.55 -17.19
C ILE A 369 -4.25 -1.41 -17.96
N SER A 370 -5.53 -1.23 -17.71
CA SER A 370 -6.63 -1.91 -18.39
C SER A 370 -7.95 -1.21 -18.13
N ASP A 371 -9.01 -1.60 -18.84
CA ASP A 371 -10.37 -1.15 -18.57
C ASP A 371 -11.00 -1.81 -17.33
N LYS A 372 -10.28 -2.65 -16.58
CA LYS A 372 -10.82 -3.43 -15.46
C LYS A 372 -10.33 -2.92 -14.12
N ILE A 373 -11.28 -2.57 -13.26
CA ILE A 373 -11.01 -2.31 -11.84
C ILE A 373 -11.23 -3.59 -11.05
N GLY A 374 -10.21 -3.98 -10.29
CA GLY A 374 -10.16 -5.22 -9.53
C GLY A 374 -10.23 -4.99 -8.03
N ILE A 375 -10.87 -5.91 -7.33
CA ILE A 375 -10.75 -6.08 -5.88
C ILE A 375 -10.33 -7.51 -5.57
N ARG A 376 -9.35 -7.68 -4.68
CA ARG A 376 -9.09 -8.97 -4.02
C ARG A 376 -9.46 -8.86 -2.54
N VAL A 377 -10.07 -9.92 -2.01
CA VAL A 377 -10.41 -10.03 -0.58
C VAL A 377 -9.30 -10.80 0.13
N GLY A 378 -8.82 -10.29 1.26
CA GLY A 378 -7.79 -10.94 2.07
C GLY A 378 -8.17 -11.10 3.53
N ASP A 379 -7.58 -12.10 4.16
CA ASP A 379 -7.80 -12.45 5.58
C ASP A 379 -6.97 -11.60 6.54
N GLY A 380 -5.98 -10.88 6.02
CA GLY A 380 -5.04 -10.10 6.79
C GLY A 380 -4.44 -8.96 5.97
N PRO A 381 -3.72 -8.04 6.63
CA PRO A 381 -3.12 -6.89 5.97
C PRO A 381 -1.99 -7.26 5.00
N ALA A 382 -1.41 -8.46 5.12
CA ALA A 382 -0.48 -9.03 4.15
C ALA A 382 -1.07 -10.24 3.41
N GLY A 383 -2.41 -10.33 3.34
CA GLY A 383 -3.11 -11.46 2.75
C GLY A 383 -3.23 -12.68 3.68
N PRO A 384 -3.42 -13.89 3.11
CA PRO A 384 -3.48 -14.15 1.68
C PRO A 384 -4.65 -13.42 1.01
N PHE A 385 -4.43 -12.89 -0.20
CA PHE A 385 -5.49 -12.28 -1.01
C PHE A 385 -5.99 -13.30 -2.03
N GLY A 386 -7.32 -13.43 -2.12
CA GLY A 386 -8.01 -14.38 -3.00
C GLY A 386 -7.97 -13.99 -4.48
N GLU A 387 -8.94 -14.51 -5.23
CA GLU A 387 -9.10 -14.22 -6.65
C GLU A 387 -9.42 -12.74 -6.95
N ILE A 388 -9.22 -12.33 -8.20
CA ILE A 388 -9.58 -10.99 -8.66
C ILE A 388 -11.09 -10.96 -8.92
N HIS A 389 -11.80 -10.11 -8.20
CA HIS A 389 -13.15 -9.69 -8.55
C HIS A 389 -13.06 -8.47 -9.46
N GLU A 390 -13.36 -8.62 -10.75
CA GLU A 390 -13.50 -7.48 -11.67
C GLU A 390 -14.82 -6.76 -11.37
N VAL A 391 -14.75 -5.68 -10.60
CA VAL A 391 -15.94 -5.01 -10.06
C VAL A 391 -16.51 -3.95 -11.00
N TYR A 392 -15.69 -3.41 -11.91
CA TYR A 392 -16.11 -2.36 -12.84
C TYR A 392 -15.32 -2.43 -14.16
N THR A 393 -16.01 -2.17 -15.27
CA THR A 393 -15.39 -1.98 -16.60
C THR A 393 -15.51 -0.51 -16.97
N CYS A 394 -14.36 0.15 -17.09
CA CYS A 394 -14.25 1.57 -17.39
C CYS A 394 -14.68 1.84 -18.84
N PRO A 395 -15.67 2.73 -19.06
CA PRO A 395 -16.20 2.96 -20.41
C PRO A 395 -15.22 3.69 -21.33
N GLU A 396 -14.27 4.45 -20.78
CA GLU A 396 -13.42 5.38 -21.54
C GLU A 396 -12.56 4.69 -22.61
N TYR A 397 -12.17 3.44 -22.36
CA TYR A 397 -11.39 2.66 -23.34
C TYR A 397 -12.23 2.31 -24.58
N ALA A 398 -13.43 1.77 -24.37
CA ALA A 398 -14.32 1.40 -25.47
C ALA A 398 -14.90 2.62 -26.20
N GLU A 399 -15.14 3.72 -25.49
CA GLU A 399 -15.76 4.92 -26.04
C GLU A 399 -14.77 5.86 -26.74
N LYS A 400 -13.55 6.00 -26.19
CA LYS A 400 -12.59 7.02 -26.61
C LYS A 400 -11.17 6.50 -26.84
N GLY A 401 -10.90 5.22 -26.59
CA GLY A 401 -9.52 4.67 -26.65
C GLY A 401 -8.62 5.18 -25.53
N VAL A 402 -9.19 5.73 -24.46
CA VAL A 402 -8.46 6.26 -23.30
C VAL A 402 -8.22 5.13 -22.31
N LEU A 403 -6.98 5.00 -21.84
CA LEU A 403 -6.48 3.93 -20.99
C LEU A 403 -6.70 4.24 -19.50
N PRO A 404 -7.49 3.44 -18.76
CA PRO A 404 -7.62 3.57 -17.32
C PRO A 404 -6.46 2.91 -16.57
N TYR A 405 -6.08 3.48 -15.43
CA TYR A 405 -4.99 2.98 -14.58
C TYR A 405 -5.08 3.49 -13.14
N ASN A 406 -4.24 2.92 -12.27
CA ASN A 406 -4.03 3.37 -10.88
C ASN A 406 -5.31 3.49 -10.04
N ALA A 407 -6.24 2.55 -10.14
CA ALA A 407 -7.44 2.59 -9.30
C ALA A 407 -7.14 2.39 -7.80
N LYS A 408 -7.81 3.15 -6.93
CA LYS A 408 -7.65 3.07 -5.47
C LYS A 408 -8.87 3.61 -4.73
N ALA A 409 -9.10 3.13 -3.52
CA ALA A 409 -10.20 3.55 -2.66
C ALA A 409 -9.84 4.74 -1.76
N HIS A 410 -10.82 5.62 -1.55
CA HIS A 410 -10.75 6.77 -0.65
C HIS A 410 -11.51 6.44 0.64
N TYR A 411 -10.87 5.70 1.54
CA TYR A 411 -11.55 5.01 2.64
C TYR A 411 -12.39 5.94 3.52
N HIS A 412 -11.82 7.01 4.08
CA HIS A 412 -12.55 7.92 4.97
C HIS A 412 -13.69 8.70 4.29
N LEU A 413 -13.72 8.76 2.96
CA LEU A 413 -14.80 9.36 2.17
C LEU A 413 -15.89 8.35 1.78
N SER A 414 -15.58 7.05 1.92
CA SER A 414 -16.49 5.96 1.55
C SER A 414 -17.61 5.82 2.57
N ALA A 415 -18.82 5.48 2.10
CA ALA A 415 -19.91 5.11 3.00
C ALA A 415 -19.68 3.73 3.64
N PRO A 416 -20.41 3.38 4.72
CA PRO A 416 -20.45 2.00 5.20
C PRO A 416 -20.83 1.02 4.08
N ASP A 417 -20.20 -0.15 4.05
CA ASP A 417 -20.39 -1.21 3.04
C ASP A 417 -20.19 -0.77 1.56
N GLU A 418 -19.49 0.35 1.37
CA GLU A 418 -19.16 0.92 0.07
C GLU A 418 -17.69 1.35 0.04
N LEU A 419 -17.10 1.38 -1.16
CA LEU A 419 -15.85 2.06 -1.44
C LEU A 419 -16.11 3.16 -2.47
N LEU A 420 -15.70 4.39 -2.17
CA LEU A 420 -15.48 5.41 -3.18
C LEU A 420 -14.11 5.13 -3.81
N VAL A 421 -14.10 4.81 -5.10
CA VAL A 421 -12.87 4.45 -5.83
C VAL A 421 -12.64 5.45 -6.94
N SER A 422 -11.41 5.95 -7.05
CA SER A 422 -10.98 6.71 -8.23
C SER A 422 -10.07 5.87 -9.12
N TYR A 423 -9.94 6.28 -10.39
CA TYR A 423 -8.92 5.82 -11.32
C TYR A 423 -8.48 6.97 -12.24
N ASN A 424 -7.24 6.90 -12.73
CA ASN A 424 -6.68 7.85 -13.69
C ASN A 424 -6.90 7.37 -15.12
N THR A 425 -6.75 8.28 -16.07
CA THR A 425 -6.95 8.04 -17.51
C THR A 425 -5.88 8.72 -18.34
N ILE A 426 -5.39 8.06 -19.39
CA ILE A 426 -4.30 8.55 -20.27
C ILE A 426 -4.48 8.03 -21.70
N THR A 427 -3.74 8.56 -22.68
CA THR A 427 -3.66 7.99 -24.04
C THR A 427 -2.23 7.61 -24.40
N PHE A 428 -2.04 6.83 -25.46
CA PHE A 428 -0.70 6.49 -25.96
C PHE A 428 0.02 7.73 -26.53
N ASP A 429 -0.70 8.58 -27.27
CA ASP A 429 -0.20 9.83 -27.86
C ASP A 429 -0.50 11.05 -26.96
N PHE A 430 -0.38 10.85 -25.65
CA PHE A 430 -0.82 11.78 -24.60
C PHE A 430 -0.48 13.24 -24.85
N TRP A 431 0.77 13.52 -25.21
CA TRP A 431 1.27 14.88 -25.40
C TRP A 431 0.53 15.64 -26.50
N GLU A 432 0.05 14.94 -27.54
CA GLU A 432 -0.73 15.52 -28.62
C GLU A 432 -2.22 15.59 -28.25
N ASP A 433 -2.76 14.51 -27.67
CA ASP A 433 -4.19 14.38 -27.41
C ASP A 433 -4.68 15.32 -26.31
N ILE A 434 -3.91 15.51 -25.24
CA ILE A 434 -4.30 16.39 -24.13
C ILE A 434 -4.44 17.84 -24.59
N GLN A 435 -3.72 18.26 -25.62
CA GLN A 435 -3.83 19.61 -26.18
C GLN A 435 -5.12 19.82 -26.99
N LYS A 436 -5.88 18.74 -27.27
CA LYS A 436 -7.15 18.76 -28.02
C LYS A 436 -8.36 18.47 -27.14
N ASP A 437 -8.18 17.69 -26.07
CA ASP A 437 -9.27 17.32 -25.16
C ASP A 437 -8.76 17.28 -23.70
N ALA A 438 -9.13 18.28 -22.92
CA ALA A 438 -8.80 18.41 -21.51
C ALA A 438 -9.45 17.30 -20.65
N THR A 439 -10.50 16.62 -21.15
CA THR A 439 -11.22 15.59 -20.41
C THR A 439 -10.43 14.28 -20.31
N ILE A 440 -9.30 14.15 -21.02
CA ILE A 440 -8.48 12.94 -21.02
C ILE A 440 -7.82 12.71 -19.65
N TYR A 441 -7.33 13.76 -18.98
CA TYR A 441 -6.37 13.64 -17.88
C TYR A 441 -6.91 14.13 -16.55
N HIS A 442 -8.09 13.66 -16.15
CA HIS A 442 -8.61 13.91 -14.80
C HIS A 442 -9.17 12.62 -14.19
N PRO A 443 -9.13 12.46 -12.85
CA PRO A 443 -9.64 11.26 -12.21
C PRO A 443 -11.13 11.04 -12.47
N ARG A 444 -11.50 9.77 -12.60
CA ARG A 444 -12.88 9.28 -12.65
C ARG A 444 -13.21 8.57 -11.35
N PHE A 445 -14.47 8.61 -10.93
CA PHE A 445 -14.91 7.99 -9.70
C PHE A 445 -16.06 7.01 -9.92
N ILE A 446 -16.04 5.94 -9.12
CA ILE A 446 -17.11 4.95 -8.99
C ILE A 446 -17.41 4.70 -7.52
N ARG A 447 -18.61 4.19 -7.24
CA ARG A 447 -18.97 3.57 -5.99
C ARG A 447 -18.95 2.07 -6.17
N VAL A 448 -18.29 1.35 -5.27
CA VAL A 448 -18.31 -0.11 -5.23
C VAL A 448 -18.94 -0.54 -3.92
N ARG A 449 -20.18 -1.03 -3.98
CA ARG A 449 -20.82 -1.65 -2.81
C ARG A 449 -20.35 -3.08 -2.66
N TYR A 450 -20.15 -3.50 -1.41
CA TYR A 450 -19.78 -4.87 -1.07
C TYR A 450 -20.64 -5.36 0.09
N GLY A 451 -21.06 -6.62 0.03
CA GLY A 451 -21.88 -7.22 1.07
C GLY A 451 -22.09 -8.70 0.85
N GLN A 452 -22.95 -9.32 1.66
CA GLN A 452 -23.38 -10.70 1.46
C GLN A 452 -24.69 -10.74 0.66
N ASP A 453 -24.98 -11.89 0.04
CA ASP A 453 -26.16 -12.11 -0.84
C ASP A 453 -27.51 -11.68 -0.21
N GLN A 454 -27.64 -11.77 1.12
CA GLN A 454 -28.85 -11.37 1.84
C GLN A 454 -29.02 -9.85 1.95
N ASP A 455 -27.93 -9.09 1.92
CA ASP A 455 -27.93 -7.63 2.09
C ASP A 455 -28.54 -6.97 0.85
N PHE A 456 -28.15 -7.42 -0.34
CA PHE A 456 -28.70 -6.96 -1.62
C PHE A 456 -30.18 -7.38 -1.83
N GLN A 457 -30.59 -8.54 -1.32
CA GLN A 457 -31.98 -9.01 -1.39
C GLN A 457 -32.93 -8.23 -0.47
N ASN A 458 -32.46 -7.86 0.73
CA ASN A 458 -33.25 -7.07 1.69
C ASN A 458 -33.45 -5.62 1.23
N GLU A 459 -32.46 -5.01 0.57
CA GLU A 459 -32.63 -3.69 -0.06
C GLU A 459 -33.65 -3.73 -1.19
N THR A 460 -33.56 -4.71 -2.10
CA THR A 460 -34.51 -4.85 -3.21
C THR A 460 -35.95 -4.99 -2.71
N ARG A 461 -36.17 -5.71 -1.60
CA ARG A 461 -37.49 -5.81 -0.94
C ARG A 461 -37.96 -4.50 -0.32
N THR A 462 -37.06 -3.74 0.30
CA THR A 462 -37.38 -2.47 0.96
C THR A 462 -37.71 -1.37 -0.07
N THR A 463 -36.94 -1.32 -1.16
CA THR A 463 -37.19 -0.41 -2.30
C THR A 463 -38.47 -0.79 -3.04
N GLY A 464 -38.73 -2.10 -3.23
CA GLY A 464 -39.98 -2.61 -3.80
C GLY A 464 -41.22 -2.32 -2.94
N GLN A 465 -41.10 -2.29 -1.61
CA GLN A 465 -42.18 -1.89 -0.70
C GLN A 465 -42.45 -0.37 -0.71
N LYS A 466 -41.41 0.46 -0.88
CA LYS A 466 -41.58 1.92 -1.04
C LYS A 466 -42.24 2.29 -2.36
N ILE A 467 -41.94 1.57 -3.44
CA ILE A 467 -42.56 1.80 -4.76
C ILE A 467 -44.02 1.32 -4.79
N ARG A 468 -44.39 0.28 -4.03
CA ARG A 468 -45.79 -0.17 -3.90
C ARG A 468 -46.66 0.68 -2.97
N LYS A 469 -46.09 1.65 -2.25
CA LYS A 469 -46.80 2.57 -1.35
C LYS A 469 -46.89 4.01 -1.89
N ARG A 470 -46.61 4.23 -3.18
CA ARG A 470 -46.86 5.50 -3.86
C ARG A 470 -47.91 5.35 -4.94
#